data_AF-A0A270PKK0-F1
#
_entry.id   AF-A0A270PKK0-F1
#
_cell.length_a   1.000
_cell.length_b   1.000
_cell.length_c   1.000
_cell.angle_alpha   90.00
_cell.angle_beta   90.00
_cell.angle_gamma   90.00
#
_symmetry.space_group_name_H-M   'P 1'
#
loop_
_entity.id
_entity.type
_entity.pdbx_description
1 polymer ?
#
loop_
_entity_poly.entity_id
_entity_poly.type
_entity_poly.pdbx_seq_one_letter_code
_entity_poly.pdbx_strand_id
1 'polypeptide(L)'
;MPNQAPTQASPPRALRWAVAGSVIVMIAAGGLFYYASKMAAAKRQANHDEVLVTIHSHSCEPNALTVPAGRASFRIVNRSDRAVEWEILDGVLVIEERENIAPGLSQVINANLLPGDYAITCGLLSNPRGTLHVTPTAASDAAAKARPSMVAFVGPLSEFRVYLSSQSTALIKAVTALEQSIEAGDLSQAQALYLPARAAYQRLAPAAQRLGELDNSINARADYFEKREQDPAFVGFHRLEYALFQQRDLDGLAPLTQRLLTDVTTLKQQLLAQSLLPEQLVSIVVRNLNSIGDVHASSGEEERYSHSDLNGFAANLDAARKVVELLRPLLSKSAADLLPKIDSALAALDAQLNGFKVNDAYASYDSVSAEQRKQIADKAKALAAALDGIDPALGLCGL
;
A
#
# COMPACT_ATOMS: atom_id res chain seq x y z
N MET A 1 93.17 32.75 50.94
CA MET A 1 92.07 31.98 51.56
C MET A 1 91.51 32.82 52.71
N PRO A 2 90.19 32.96 52.91
CA PRO A 2 89.15 31.96 52.64
C PRO A 2 87.99 32.43 51.74
N ASN A 3 87.25 31.41 51.30
CA ASN A 3 86.13 31.39 50.38
C ASN A 3 84.85 31.86 51.10
N GLN A 4 84.18 32.94 50.64
CA GLN A 4 82.86 33.30 51.13
C GLN A 4 81.79 32.63 50.26
N ALA A 5 81.03 31.71 50.88
CA ALA A 5 79.91 31.03 50.26
C ALA A 5 78.79 32.02 49.89
N PRO A 6 78.12 31.87 48.74
CA PRO A 6 77.01 32.73 48.38
C PRO A 6 75.81 32.47 49.30
N THR A 7 75.33 33.54 49.93
CA THR A 7 74.12 33.57 50.74
C THR A 7 72.89 33.24 49.89
N GLN A 8 72.24 32.11 50.17
CA GLN A 8 70.93 31.78 49.61
C GLN A 8 69.90 32.82 50.06
N ALA A 9 69.46 33.66 49.12
CA ALA A 9 68.35 34.57 49.35
C ALA A 9 67.06 33.78 49.58
N SER A 10 66.43 33.97 50.74
CA SER A 10 65.12 33.39 51.02
C SER A 10 64.07 33.96 50.04
N PRO A 11 63.22 33.13 49.43
CA PRO A 11 62.24 33.62 48.47
C PRO A 11 61.30 34.65 49.12
N PRO A 12 60.92 35.71 48.41
CA PRO A 12 60.07 36.77 48.95
C PRO A 12 58.75 36.19 49.46
N ARG A 13 58.24 36.71 50.58
CA ARG A 13 57.00 36.23 51.22
C ARG A 13 55.81 36.14 50.25
N ALA A 14 55.75 37.03 49.27
CA ALA A 14 54.75 37.00 48.20
C ALA A 14 54.78 35.70 47.37
N LEU A 15 55.96 35.14 47.09
CA LEU A 15 56.11 33.88 46.35
C LEU A 15 55.60 32.69 47.16
N ARG A 16 55.80 32.70 48.49
CA ARG A 16 55.28 31.65 49.39
C ARG A 16 53.75 31.66 49.45
N TRP A 17 53.14 32.85 49.50
CA TRP A 17 51.68 32.99 49.45
C TRP A 17 51.11 32.62 48.07
N ALA A 18 51.80 32.95 46.98
CA ALA A 18 51.40 32.53 45.64
C ALA A 18 51.42 31.00 45.46
N VAL A 19 52.45 30.32 45.97
CA VAL A 19 52.52 28.85 45.96
C VAL A 19 51.45 28.22 46.85
N ALA A 20 51.21 28.76 48.05
CA ALA A 20 50.12 28.28 48.91
C ALA A 20 48.75 28.46 48.23
N GLY A 21 48.53 29.60 47.56
CA GLY A 21 47.32 29.87 46.78
C GLY A 21 47.16 28.90 45.60
N SER A 22 48.23 28.60 44.86
CA SER A 22 48.15 27.65 43.72
C SER A 22 47.84 26.22 44.17
N VAL A 23 48.38 25.80 45.33
CA VAL A 23 48.07 24.48 45.92
C VAL A 23 46.60 24.39 46.31
N ILE A 24 46.04 25.45 46.92
CA ILE A 24 44.61 25.49 47.28
C ILE A 24 43.72 25.41 46.04
N VAL A 25 44.04 26.17 44.99
CA VAL A 25 43.29 26.13 43.72
C VAL A 25 43.38 24.75 43.07
N MET A 26 44.55 24.10 43.10
CA MET A 26 44.74 22.75 42.56
C MET A 26 43.90 21.71 43.31
N ILE A 27 43.85 21.78 44.66
CA ILE A 27 43.03 20.88 45.47
C ILE A 27 41.54 21.11 45.19
N ALA A 28 41.10 22.37 45.12
CA ALA A 28 39.71 22.71 44.79
C ALA A 28 39.32 22.20 43.39
N ALA A 29 40.18 22.40 42.39
CA ALA A 29 39.96 21.90 41.03
C ALA A 29 39.91 20.36 40.99
N GLY A 30 40.78 19.68 41.74
CA GLY A 30 40.74 18.22 41.89
C GLY A 30 39.44 17.72 42.54
N GLY A 31 38.96 18.41 43.57
CA GLY A 31 37.68 18.10 44.23
C GLY A 31 36.48 18.28 43.29
N LEU A 32 36.45 19.39 42.54
CA LEU A 32 35.44 19.66 41.51
C LEU A 32 35.46 18.61 40.38
N PHE A 33 36.65 18.25 39.90
CA PHE A 33 36.81 17.22 38.89
C PHE A 33 36.33 15.84 39.38
N TYR A 34 36.67 15.47 40.61
CA TYR A 34 36.21 14.22 41.21
C TYR A 34 34.68 14.19 41.37
N TYR A 35 34.09 15.29 41.84
CA TYR A 35 32.64 15.42 41.98
C TYR A 35 31.92 15.34 40.63
N ALA A 36 32.40 16.08 39.63
CA ALA A 36 31.87 16.02 38.25
C ALA A 36 32.01 14.62 37.65
N SER A 37 33.14 13.94 37.89
CA SER A 37 33.38 12.57 37.44
C SER A 37 32.40 11.57 38.07
N LYS A 38 32.09 11.72 39.36
CA LYS A 38 31.08 10.90 40.05
C LYS A 38 29.67 11.14 39.52
N MET A 39 29.30 12.39 39.26
CA MET A 39 28.00 12.71 38.65
C MET A 39 27.86 12.18 37.22
N ALA A 40 28.91 12.28 36.41
CA ALA A 40 28.94 11.68 35.08
C ALA A 40 28.84 10.15 35.13
N ALA A 41 29.50 9.50 36.09
CA ALA A 41 29.38 8.05 36.30
C ALA A 41 27.95 7.63 36.69
N ALA A 42 27.27 8.40 37.55
CA ALA A 42 25.89 8.14 37.92
C ALA A 42 24.92 8.27 36.73
N LYS A 43 25.10 9.28 35.85
CA LYS A 43 24.27 9.46 34.64
C LYS A 43 24.41 8.33 33.60
N ARG A 44 25.51 7.57 33.64
CA ARG A 44 25.75 6.41 32.76
C ARG A 44 25.06 5.14 33.23
N GLN A 45 24.60 5.09 34.49
CA GLN A 45 23.85 3.95 34.99
C GLN A 45 22.46 3.94 34.33
N ALA A 46 22.04 2.77 33.85
CA ALA A 46 20.68 2.58 33.38
C ALA A 46 19.71 2.68 34.56
N ASN A 47 18.57 3.32 34.34
CA ASN A 47 17.44 3.18 35.25
C ASN A 47 16.90 1.73 35.16
N HIS A 48 16.12 1.30 36.16
CA HIS A 48 15.63 -0.08 36.24
C HIS A 48 14.78 -0.52 35.02
N ASP A 49 14.26 0.43 34.26
CA ASP A 49 13.39 0.19 33.09
C ASP A 49 14.10 0.42 31.74
N GLU A 50 15.43 0.56 31.75
CA GLU A 50 16.23 0.81 30.55
C GLU A 50 17.19 -0.35 30.28
N VAL A 51 17.28 -0.74 29.00
CA VAL A 51 18.27 -1.72 28.55
C VAL A 51 19.59 -1.00 28.27
N LEU A 52 20.62 -1.32 29.04
CA LEU A 52 21.95 -0.73 28.87
C LEU A 52 22.67 -1.35 27.67
N VAL A 53 23.15 -0.50 26.75
CA VAL A 53 24.01 -0.90 25.64
C VAL A 53 25.28 -0.06 25.70
N THR A 54 26.42 -0.72 25.84
CA THR A 54 27.73 -0.06 25.86
C THR A 54 28.42 -0.25 24.52
N ILE A 55 28.76 0.85 23.84
CA ILE A 55 29.48 0.83 22.57
C ILE A 55 30.98 0.98 22.83
N HIS A 56 31.75 0.01 22.36
CA HIS A 56 33.20 0.01 22.31
C HIS A 56 33.68 0.34 20.88
N SER A 57 35.00 0.43 20.66
CA SER A 57 35.54 0.83 19.35
C SER A 57 35.11 -0.10 18.19
N HIS A 58 34.85 -1.39 18.46
CA HIS A 58 34.52 -2.38 17.42
C HIS A 58 33.33 -3.28 17.73
N SER A 59 32.69 -3.14 18.89
CA SER A 59 31.58 -3.98 19.34
C SER A 59 30.62 -3.19 20.22
N CYS A 60 29.44 -3.74 20.48
CA CYS A 60 28.58 -3.28 21.56
C CYS A 60 28.26 -4.42 22.51
N GLU A 61 28.03 -4.08 23.77
CA GLU A 61 27.74 -5.03 24.84
C GLU A 61 26.41 -4.64 25.54
N PRO A 62 25.40 -5.52 25.53
CA PRO A 62 25.35 -6.77 24.75
C PRO A 62 25.21 -6.50 23.24
N ASN A 63 25.67 -7.43 22.41
CA ASN A 63 25.45 -7.40 20.95
C ASN A 63 24.23 -8.25 20.53
N ALA A 64 23.58 -8.94 21.46
CA ALA A 64 22.33 -9.64 21.25
C ALA A 64 21.36 -9.26 22.37
N LEU A 65 20.23 -8.68 21.99
CA LEU A 65 19.24 -8.13 22.89
C LEU A 65 17.93 -8.90 22.75
N THR A 66 17.21 -9.06 23.86
CA THR A 66 15.84 -9.55 23.86
C THR A 66 14.96 -8.64 24.70
N VAL A 67 13.87 -8.15 24.14
CA VAL A 67 12.90 -7.29 24.83
C VAL A 67 11.47 -7.69 24.48
N PRO A 68 10.48 -7.47 25.36
CA PRO A 68 9.07 -7.65 25.01
C PRO A 68 8.61 -6.59 24.00
N ALA A 69 7.69 -6.96 23.12
CA ALA A 69 7.03 -6.03 22.20
C ALA A 69 6.24 -4.95 22.95
N GLY A 70 6.26 -3.74 22.39
CA GLY A 70 5.75 -2.52 23.00
C GLY A 70 6.86 -1.48 23.22
N ARG A 71 6.64 -0.59 24.19
CA ARG A 71 7.60 0.48 24.50
C ARG A 71 8.86 -0.09 25.17
N ALA A 72 9.99 0.08 24.52
CA ALA A 72 11.33 -0.23 25.04
C ALA A 72 12.17 1.04 25.15
N SER A 73 13.01 1.11 26.17
CA SER A 73 13.96 2.20 26.38
C SER A 73 15.38 1.62 26.42
N PHE A 74 16.28 2.14 25.61
CA PHE A 74 17.68 1.73 25.60
C PHE A 74 18.55 2.90 26.03
N ARG A 75 19.51 2.65 26.92
CA ARG A 75 20.55 3.61 27.29
C ARG A 75 21.83 3.25 26.58
N ILE A 76 22.23 4.09 25.64
CA ILE A 76 23.41 3.89 24.83
C ILE A 76 24.57 4.65 25.46
N VAL A 77 25.60 3.95 25.91
CA VAL A 77 26.80 4.53 26.53
C VAL A 77 27.98 4.38 25.58
N ASN A 78 28.59 5.49 25.19
CA ASN A 78 29.77 5.45 24.35
C ASN A 78 31.05 5.33 25.19
N ARG A 79 31.73 4.19 25.09
CA ARG A 79 33.07 3.91 25.66
C ARG A 79 34.15 3.75 24.60
N SER A 80 33.86 4.13 23.36
CA SER A 80 34.87 4.28 22.32
C SER A 80 35.60 5.62 22.42
N ASP A 81 36.56 5.82 21.53
CA ASP A 81 37.40 7.01 21.37
C ASP A 81 36.86 8.01 20.32
N ARG A 82 35.69 7.73 19.73
CA ARG A 82 35.07 8.55 18.68
C ARG A 82 33.58 8.76 18.91
N ALA A 83 32.95 9.71 18.21
CA ALA A 83 31.50 9.83 18.21
C ALA A 83 30.87 8.60 17.53
N VAL A 84 29.73 8.15 18.05
CA VAL A 84 29.02 6.96 17.57
C VAL A 84 27.53 7.24 17.42
N GLU A 85 26.86 6.42 16.61
CA GLU A 85 25.40 6.32 16.56
C GLU A 85 24.93 4.91 16.95
N TRP A 86 23.65 4.82 17.29
CA TRP A 86 22.97 3.56 17.54
C TRP A 86 21.57 3.60 16.95
N GLU A 87 21.22 2.56 16.20
CA GLU A 87 20.05 2.47 15.33
C GLU A 87 19.43 1.08 15.50
N ILE A 88 18.11 1.02 15.40
CA ILE A 88 17.35 -0.22 15.24
C ILE A 88 16.91 -0.31 13.79
N LEU A 89 17.22 -1.43 13.13
CA LEU A 89 17.03 -1.62 11.69
C LEU A 89 16.10 -2.80 11.41
N ASP A 90 15.15 -2.60 10.49
CA ASP A 90 14.35 -3.64 9.86
C ASP A 90 14.67 -3.68 8.35
N GLY A 91 15.61 -4.54 7.96
CA GLY A 91 16.18 -4.55 6.62
C GLY A 91 16.90 -3.24 6.29
N VAL A 92 16.31 -2.41 5.42
CA VAL A 92 16.83 -1.08 5.04
C VAL A 92 16.14 0.08 5.77
N LEU A 93 15.15 -0.22 6.61
CA LEU A 93 14.37 0.78 7.34
C LEU A 93 14.99 1.05 8.71
N VAL A 94 15.23 2.33 9.01
CA VAL A 94 15.58 2.79 10.37
C VAL A 94 14.30 2.94 11.19
N ILE A 95 14.16 2.13 12.24
CA ILE A 95 13.01 2.13 13.13
C ILE A 95 13.11 3.28 14.13
N GLU A 96 14.30 3.47 14.72
CA GLU A 96 14.61 4.57 15.64
C GLU A 96 16.14 4.71 15.74
N GLU A 97 16.64 5.93 15.92
CA GLU A 97 18.08 6.22 15.95
C GLU A 97 18.50 7.29 16.95
N ARG A 98 19.76 7.25 17.37
CA ARG A 98 20.44 8.37 18.05
C ARG A 98 21.86 8.52 17.53
N GLU A 99 22.14 9.69 16.98
CA GLU A 99 23.43 10.04 16.40
C GLU A 99 24.33 10.84 17.35
N ASN A 100 25.60 10.99 16.95
CA ASN A 100 26.55 11.94 17.54
C ASN A 100 26.77 11.78 19.06
N ILE A 101 26.72 10.55 19.57
CA ILE A 101 27.00 10.24 20.97
C ILE A 101 28.52 10.36 21.18
N ALA A 102 28.99 11.46 21.77
CA ALA A 102 30.42 11.70 21.96
C ALA A 102 31.08 10.72 22.96
N PRO A 103 32.41 10.50 22.89
CA PRO A 103 33.14 9.65 23.82
C PRO A 103 32.84 9.96 25.30
N GLY A 104 32.49 8.93 26.06
CA GLY A 104 32.17 9.03 27.48
C GLY A 104 30.78 9.58 27.82
N LEU A 105 29.95 9.91 26.82
CA LEU A 105 28.55 10.31 27.02
C LEU A 105 27.58 9.14 26.88
N SER A 106 26.33 9.37 27.28
CA SER A 106 25.23 8.42 27.11
C SER A 106 23.96 9.12 26.65
N GLN A 107 23.17 8.44 25.82
CA GLN A 107 21.85 8.90 25.36
C GLN A 107 20.80 7.83 25.63
N VAL A 108 19.53 8.26 25.74
CA VAL A 108 18.39 7.35 25.86
C VAL A 108 17.56 7.42 24.59
N ILE A 109 17.17 6.24 24.10
CA ILE A 109 16.33 6.06 22.93
C ILE A 109 15.09 5.28 23.34
N ASN A 110 13.91 5.74 22.93
CA ASN A 110 12.64 5.09 23.22
C ASN A 110 12.07 4.61 21.88
N ALA A 111 11.74 3.34 21.78
CA ALA A 111 11.12 2.77 20.59
C ALA A 111 9.86 2.01 20.97
N ASN A 112 8.85 2.01 20.11
CA ASN A 112 7.70 1.13 20.24
C ASN A 112 7.85 -0.01 19.24
N LEU A 113 8.26 -1.18 19.72
CA LEU A 113 8.72 -2.28 18.89
C LEU A 113 7.61 -3.32 18.68
N LEU A 114 7.42 -3.76 17.44
CA LEU A 114 6.59 -4.91 17.12
C LEU A 114 7.39 -6.21 17.32
N PRO A 115 6.73 -7.36 17.58
CA PRO A 115 7.42 -8.64 17.65
C PRO A 115 8.18 -8.93 16.36
N GLY A 116 9.41 -9.44 16.46
CA GLY A 116 10.25 -9.72 15.29
C GLY A 116 11.75 -9.66 15.60
N ASP A 117 12.55 -9.88 14.56
CA ASP A 117 14.00 -9.82 14.63
C ASP A 117 14.50 -8.57 13.90
N TYR A 118 15.27 -7.75 14.60
CA TYR A 118 15.84 -6.50 14.11
C TYR A 118 17.37 -6.58 14.17
N ALA A 119 18.02 -5.82 13.30
CA ALA A 119 19.45 -5.58 13.40
C ALA A 119 19.70 -4.32 14.24
N ILE A 120 20.82 -4.27 14.96
CA ILE A 120 21.29 -3.06 15.63
C ILE A 120 22.71 -2.70 15.20
N THR A 121 22.97 -1.40 15.14
CA THR A 121 24.33 -0.89 14.91
C THR A 121 25.12 -0.92 16.21
N CYS A 122 26.45 -1.09 16.12
CA CYS A 122 27.36 -0.94 17.26
C CYS A 122 28.38 0.18 16.97
N GLY A 123 27.89 1.39 16.66
CA GLY A 123 28.71 2.60 16.51
C GLY A 123 29.26 2.91 15.11
N LEU A 124 28.81 2.20 14.07
CA LEU A 124 29.09 2.46 12.65
C LEU A 124 27.83 2.18 11.82
N LEU A 125 27.33 3.17 11.08
CA LEU A 125 26.29 3.04 10.03
C LEU A 125 26.55 1.93 9.02
N SER A 126 27.82 1.71 8.66
CA SER A 126 28.18 0.87 7.52
C SER A 126 28.13 -0.64 7.77
N ASN A 127 27.77 -1.11 8.98
CA ASN A 127 27.56 -2.53 9.25
C ASN A 127 26.75 -2.76 10.54
N PRO A 128 25.59 -3.45 10.49
CA PRO A 128 24.96 -3.97 11.70
C PRO A 128 25.90 -4.98 12.37
N ARG A 129 26.00 -4.92 13.70
CA ARG A 129 26.91 -5.77 14.50
C ARG A 129 26.23 -6.52 15.63
N GLY A 130 24.94 -6.27 15.83
CA GLY A 130 24.14 -6.98 16.82
C GLY A 130 22.72 -7.26 16.35
N THR A 131 22.01 -8.03 17.16
CA THR A 131 20.61 -8.41 16.93
C THR A 131 19.72 -7.97 18.08
N LEU A 132 18.48 -7.65 17.76
CA LEU A 132 17.43 -7.35 18.72
C LEU A 132 16.23 -8.25 18.41
N HIS A 133 16.00 -9.22 19.28
CA HIS A 133 14.82 -10.08 19.23
C HIS A 133 13.71 -9.48 20.08
N VAL A 134 12.56 -9.19 19.48
CA VAL A 134 11.40 -8.63 20.17
C VAL A 134 10.36 -9.73 20.34
N THR A 135 10.14 -10.15 21.58
CA THR A 135 9.21 -11.25 21.88
C THR A 135 7.76 -10.78 21.87
N PRO A 136 6.82 -11.59 21.37
CA PRO A 136 5.39 -11.29 21.47
C PRO A 136 4.92 -11.07 22.91
N THR A 137 3.97 -10.16 23.08
CA THR A 137 3.22 -9.94 24.33
C THR A 137 1.72 -10.09 24.05
N ALA A 138 0.92 -10.36 25.09
CA ALA A 138 -0.54 -10.39 24.93
C ALA A 138 -1.10 -9.09 24.34
N ALA A 139 -0.49 -7.95 24.66
CA ALA A 139 -0.85 -6.65 24.09
C ALA A 139 -0.45 -6.54 22.61
N SER A 140 0.73 -7.01 22.21
CA SER A 140 1.13 -7.00 20.80
C SER A 140 0.31 -7.97 19.95
N ASP A 141 -0.05 -9.14 20.50
CA ASP A 141 -0.90 -10.12 19.82
C ASP A 141 -2.32 -9.58 19.63
N ALA A 142 -2.86 -8.91 20.65
CA ALA A 142 -4.13 -8.21 20.56
C ALA A 142 -4.07 -7.06 19.54
N ALA A 143 -2.98 -6.28 19.52
CA ALA A 143 -2.79 -5.19 18.56
C ALA A 143 -2.57 -5.68 17.12
N ALA A 144 -1.93 -6.83 16.93
CA ALA A 144 -1.77 -7.45 15.61
C ALA A 144 -3.10 -7.92 15.04
N LYS A 145 -3.99 -8.43 15.89
CA LYS A 145 -5.36 -8.84 15.54
C LYS A 145 -6.36 -7.69 15.57
N ALA A 146 -5.95 -6.50 15.99
CA ALA A 146 -6.81 -5.34 15.99
C ALA A 146 -7.13 -4.95 14.54
N ARG A 147 -8.35 -4.44 14.34
CA ARG A 147 -8.78 -3.92 13.05
C ARG A 147 -7.88 -2.74 12.64
N PRO A 148 -7.52 -2.60 11.35
CA PRO A 148 -6.77 -1.45 10.88
C PRO A 148 -7.49 -0.15 11.23
N SER A 149 -6.73 0.90 11.54
CA SER A 149 -7.30 2.25 11.66
C SER A 149 -7.73 2.77 10.28
N MET A 150 -8.61 3.77 10.25
CA MET A 150 -9.02 4.41 8.99
C MET A 150 -7.85 4.98 8.18
N VAL A 151 -6.77 5.39 8.85
CA VAL A 151 -5.54 5.89 8.21
C VAL A 151 -4.87 4.80 7.37
N ALA A 152 -4.98 3.52 7.76
CA ALA A 152 -4.39 2.40 7.02
C ALA A 152 -5.00 2.23 5.61
N PHE A 153 -6.20 2.75 5.36
CA PHE A 153 -6.88 2.68 4.06
C PHE A 153 -6.48 3.83 3.11
N VAL A 154 -5.79 4.86 3.59
CA VAL A 154 -5.34 5.98 2.74
C VAL A 154 -4.44 5.50 1.61
N GLY A 155 -3.51 4.58 1.90
CA GLY A 155 -2.63 3.96 0.90
C GLY A 155 -3.43 3.20 -0.18
N PRO A 156 -4.21 2.15 0.19
CA PRO A 156 -5.05 1.41 -0.75
C PRO A 156 -5.98 2.30 -1.59
N LEU A 157 -6.63 3.31 -0.99
CA LEU A 157 -7.50 4.23 -1.71
C LEU A 157 -6.74 5.11 -2.71
N SER A 158 -5.55 5.58 -2.34
CA SER A 158 -4.69 6.39 -3.22
C SER A 158 -4.22 5.57 -4.41
N GLU A 159 -3.79 4.34 -4.17
CA GLU A 159 -3.38 3.41 -5.24
C GLU A 159 -4.56 3.01 -6.14
N PHE A 160 -5.76 2.84 -5.58
CA PHE A 160 -6.95 2.61 -6.38
C PHE A 160 -7.29 3.82 -7.27
N ARG A 161 -7.12 5.05 -6.77
CA ARG A 161 -7.27 6.26 -7.59
C ARG A 161 -6.25 6.32 -8.73
N VAL A 162 -5.01 5.88 -8.51
CA VAL A 162 -4.00 5.73 -9.57
C VAL A 162 -4.45 4.69 -10.61
N TYR A 163 -4.96 3.55 -10.15
CA TYR A 163 -5.55 2.53 -11.03
C TYR A 163 -6.68 3.11 -11.88
N LEU A 164 -7.65 3.82 -11.28
CA LEU A 164 -8.76 4.45 -12.01
C LEU A 164 -8.25 5.46 -13.05
N SER A 165 -7.24 6.27 -12.71
CA SER A 165 -6.63 7.23 -13.63
C SER A 165 -6.00 6.53 -14.85
N SER A 166 -5.24 5.45 -14.59
CA SER A 166 -4.57 4.66 -15.62
C SER A 166 -5.57 3.95 -16.53
N GLN A 167 -6.53 3.23 -15.96
CA GLN A 167 -7.58 2.53 -16.71
C GLN A 167 -8.46 3.50 -17.50
N SER A 168 -8.80 4.66 -16.94
CA SER A 168 -9.58 5.68 -17.67
C SER A 168 -8.79 6.24 -18.85
N THR A 169 -7.48 6.40 -18.71
CA THR A 169 -6.61 6.83 -19.82
C THR A 169 -6.54 5.77 -20.92
N ALA A 170 -6.46 4.49 -20.54
CA ALA A 170 -6.51 3.38 -21.48
C ALA A 170 -7.86 3.30 -22.22
N LEU A 171 -8.97 3.52 -21.51
CA LEU A 171 -10.31 3.59 -22.08
C LEU A 171 -10.43 4.74 -23.10
N ILE A 172 -10.03 5.96 -22.74
CA ILE A 172 -10.05 7.11 -23.65
C ILE A 172 -9.25 6.80 -24.93
N LYS A 173 -8.05 6.21 -24.79
CA LYS A 173 -7.23 5.82 -25.93
C LYS A 173 -7.92 4.77 -26.81
N ALA A 174 -8.55 3.76 -26.21
CA ALA A 174 -9.24 2.71 -26.95
C ALA A 174 -10.48 3.23 -27.69
N VAL A 175 -11.28 4.10 -27.05
CA VAL A 175 -12.44 4.76 -27.68
C VAL A 175 -12.01 5.71 -28.79
N THR A 176 -10.90 6.44 -28.61
CA THR A 176 -10.32 7.30 -29.67
C THR A 176 -9.94 6.46 -30.90
N ALA A 177 -9.33 5.29 -30.71
CA ALA A 177 -8.98 4.40 -31.83
C ALA A 177 -10.24 3.87 -32.53
N LEU A 178 -11.28 3.50 -31.76
CA LEU A 178 -12.56 3.06 -32.31
C LEU A 178 -13.24 4.15 -33.14
N GLU A 179 -13.28 5.38 -32.61
CA GLU A 179 -13.79 6.56 -33.32
C GLU A 179 -13.06 6.78 -34.65
N GLN A 180 -11.71 6.79 -34.63
CA GLN A 180 -10.90 6.96 -35.84
C GLN A 180 -11.20 5.89 -36.91
N SER A 181 -11.42 4.65 -36.50
CA SER A 181 -11.76 3.56 -37.43
C SER A 181 -13.15 3.73 -38.05
N ILE A 182 -14.10 4.24 -37.27
CA ILE A 182 -15.46 4.53 -37.73
C ILE A 182 -15.46 5.71 -38.70
N GLU A 183 -14.72 6.78 -38.39
CA GLU A 183 -14.53 7.93 -39.28
C GLU A 183 -13.82 7.56 -40.60
N ALA A 184 -12.91 6.58 -40.56
CA ALA A 184 -12.24 6.05 -41.74
C ALA A 184 -13.12 5.12 -42.59
N GLY A 185 -14.32 4.76 -42.14
CA GLY A 185 -15.21 3.84 -42.84
C GLY A 185 -14.76 2.37 -42.80
N ASP A 186 -13.84 2.00 -41.90
CA ASP A 186 -13.32 0.63 -41.78
C ASP A 186 -14.13 -0.17 -40.77
N LEU A 187 -15.17 -0.87 -41.25
CA LEU A 187 -16.04 -1.69 -40.42
C LEU A 187 -15.28 -2.83 -39.72
N SER A 188 -14.36 -3.50 -40.44
CA SER A 188 -13.64 -4.65 -39.87
C SER A 188 -12.73 -4.22 -38.73
N GLN A 189 -12.03 -3.10 -38.91
CA GLN A 189 -11.17 -2.53 -37.88
C GLN A 189 -12.00 -1.98 -36.72
N ALA A 190 -13.17 -1.38 -36.97
CA ALA A 190 -14.06 -0.88 -35.93
C ALA A 190 -14.61 -2.01 -35.06
N GLN A 191 -15.05 -3.13 -35.66
CA GLN A 191 -15.45 -4.34 -34.95
C GLN A 191 -14.31 -4.90 -34.08
N ALA A 192 -13.08 -4.93 -34.61
CA ALA A 192 -11.91 -5.39 -33.86
C ALA A 192 -11.55 -4.47 -32.68
N LEU A 193 -11.75 -3.15 -32.82
CA LEU A 193 -11.45 -2.15 -31.78
C LEU A 193 -12.57 -1.99 -30.74
N TYR A 194 -13.79 -2.40 -31.06
CA TYR A 194 -14.90 -2.40 -30.10
C TYR A 194 -14.57 -3.25 -28.87
N LEU A 195 -14.08 -4.47 -29.06
CA LEU A 195 -13.75 -5.41 -27.97
C LEU A 195 -12.75 -4.85 -26.94
N PRO A 196 -11.55 -4.35 -27.31
CA PRO A 196 -10.61 -3.79 -26.35
C PRO A 196 -11.13 -2.49 -25.71
N ALA A 197 -11.90 -1.66 -26.42
CA ALA A 197 -12.53 -0.47 -25.84
C ALA A 197 -13.56 -0.87 -24.77
N ARG A 198 -14.34 -1.90 -25.06
CA ARG A 198 -15.34 -2.44 -24.15
C ARG A 198 -14.72 -3.09 -22.91
N ALA A 199 -13.68 -3.90 -23.09
CA ALA A 199 -12.92 -4.47 -21.98
C ALA A 199 -12.26 -3.38 -21.11
N ALA A 200 -11.79 -2.28 -21.70
CA ALA A 200 -11.26 -1.15 -20.93
C ALA A 200 -12.34 -0.49 -20.06
N TYR A 201 -13.58 -0.36 -20.56
CA TYR A 201 -14.70 0.11 -19.75
C TYR A 201 -15.05 -0.86 -18.62
N GLN A 202 -15.10 -2.17 -18.91
CA GLN A 202 -15.47 -3.18 -17.92
C GLN A 202 -14.48 -3.28 -16.74
N ARG A 203 -13.21 -2.90 -16.92
CA ARG A 203 -12.25 -2.73 -15.80
C ARG A 203 -12.61 -1.58 -14.86
N LEU A 204 -13.36 -0.59 -15.35
CA LEU A 204 -13.84 0.57 -14.59
C LEU A 204 -15.29 0.42 -14.12
N ALA A 205 -16.08 -0.48 -14.72
CA ALA A 205 -17.51 -0.62 -14.50
C ALA A 205 -17.91 -0.65 -13.01
N PRO A 206 -17.24 -1.40 -12.12
CA PRO A 206 -17.58 -1.37 -10.69
C PRO A 206 -17.58 0.05 -10.07
N ALA A 207 -16.63 0.89 -10.48
CA ALA A 207 -16.56 2.27 -10.02
C ALA A 207 -17.50 3.19 -10.82
N ALA A 208 -17.60 3.00 -12.14
CA ALA A 208 -18.41 3.82 -13.04
C ALA A 208 -19.91 3.73 -12.73
N GLN A 209 -20.42 2.56 -12.35
CA GLN A 209 -21.83 2.31 -12.02
C GLN A 209 -22.35 3.13 -10.83
N ARG A 210 -21.46 3.75 -10.03
CA ARG A 210 -21.86 4.72 -9.00
C ARG A 210 -22.34 6.05 -9.60
N LEU A 211 -21.95 6.34 -10.83
CA LEU A 211 -22.29 7.54 -11.59
C LEU A 211 -23.44 7.21 -12.53
N GLY A 212 -24.60 6.83 -11.98
CA GLY A 212 -25.67 6.17 -12.74
C GLY A 212 -26.12 6.89 -14.02
N GLU A 213 -26.20 8.23 -14.02
CA GLU A 213 -26.55 8.98 -15.25
C GLU A 213 -25.47 8.85 -16.34
N LEU A 214 -24.20 8.91 -15.95
CA LEU A 214 -23.08 8.81 -16.88
C LEU A 214 -22.85 7.36 -17.34
N ASP A 215 -22.98 6.39 -16.43
CA ASP A 215 -22.96 4.96 -16.75
C ASP A 215 -24.09 4.62 -17.74
N ASN A 216 -25.29 5.17 -17.58
CA ASN A 216 -26.37 5.00 -18.56
C ASN A 216 -26.05 5.61 -19.94
N SER A 217 -25.42 6.79 -19.99
CA SER A 217 -25.01 7.39 -21.29
C SER A 217 -23.93 6.56 -21.99
N ILE A 218 -23.09 5.85 -21.23
CA ILE A 218 -21.98 5.06 -21.77
C ILE A 218 -22.37 3.60 -22.07
N ASN A 219 -23.18 2.98 -21.22
CA ASN A 219 -23.34 1.53 -21.11
C ASN A 219 -24.80 1.05 -21.01
N ALA A 220 -25.81 1.91 -21.19
CA ALA A 220 -27.18 1.43 -21.20
C ALA A 220 -27.43 0.50 -22.41
N ARG A 221 -28.14 -0.59 -22.17
CA ARG A 221 -28.57 -1.52 -23.21
C ARG A 221 -29.89 -1.09 -23.83
N ALA A 222 -30.17 -1.59 -25.03
CA ALA A 222 -31.40 -1.25 -25.74
C ALA A 222 -32.66 -1.54 -24.91
N ASP A 223 -32.69 -2.60 -24.10
CA ASP A 223 -33.84 -2.96 -23.28
C ASP A 223 -34.14 -2.01 -22.11
N TYR A 224 -33.28 -1.02 -21.86
CA TYR A 224 -33.55 0.04 -20.88
C TYR A 224 -34.43 1.15 -21.47
N PHE A 225 -34.64 1.15 -22.79
CA PHE A 225 -35.38 2.17 -23.51
C PHE A 225 -36.72 1.63 -24.04
N GLU A 226 -37.76 2.46 -24.02
CA GLU A 226 -39.11 2.08 -24.47
C GLU A 226 -39.11 1.64 -25.95
N LYS A 227 -38.36 2.37 -26.80
CA LYS A 227 -38.27 2.08 -28.24
C LYS A 227 -37.07 1.20 -28.60
N ARG A 228 -36.35 0.68 -27.60
CA ARG A 228 -35.16 -0.17 -27.76
C ARG A 228 -34.13 0.42 -28.72
N GLU A 229 -33.71 -0.34 -29.73
CA GLU A 229 -32.71 0.08 -30.72
C GLU A 229 -33.14 1.30 -31.54
N GLN A 230 -34.45 1.59 -31.60
CA GLN A 230 -35.02 2.74 -32.29
C GLN A 230 -35.18 3.96 -31.38
N ASP A 231 -34.79 3.87 -30.11
CA ASP A 231 -34.88 4.99 -29.20
C ASP A 231 -33.79 6.04 -29.50
N PRO A 232 -34.12 7.32 -29.70
CA PRO A 232 -33.12 8.35 -29.93
C PRO A 232 -32.19 8.58 -28.72
N ALA A 233 -32.60 8.15 -27.53
CA ALA A 233 -31.76 8.18 -26.34
C ALA A 233 -30.80 6.98 -26.24
N PHE A 234 -30.96 5.94 -27.06
CA PHE A 234 -30.06 4.79 -27.10
C PHE A 234 -28.73 5.17 -27.75
N VAL A 235 -27.73 5.41 -26.90
CA VAL A 235 -26.37 5.84 -27.27
C VAL A 235 -25.32 4.95 -26.58
N GLY A 236 -24.04 5.33 -26.64
CA GLY A 236 -22.97 4.63 -25.92
C GLY A 236 -22.53 3.32 -26.59
N PHE A 237 -21.86 2.46 -25.82
CA PHE A 237 -21.25 1.23 -26.32
C PHE A 237 -22.25 0.31 -27.01
N HIS A 238 -23.39 0.00 -26.39
CA HIS A 238 -24.34 -0.95 -26.98
C HIS A 238 -25.05 -0.43 -28.23
N ARG A 239 -25.19 0.90 -28.38
CA ARG A 239 -25.67 1.48 -29.64
C ARG A 239 -24.67 1.29 -30.77
N LEU A 240 -23.37 1.44 -30.47
CA LEU A 240 -22.29 1.15 -31.42
C LEU A 240 -22.19 -0.34 -31.70
N GLU A 241 -22.34 -1.19 -30.69
CA GLU A 241 -22.37 -2.64 -30.83
C GLU A 241 -23.45 -3.09 -31.82
N TYR A 242 -24.68 -2.58 -31.65
CA TYR A 242 -25.78 -2.85 -32.57
C TYR A 242 -25.44 -2.44 -34.01
N ALA A 243 -24.88 -1.25 -34.19
CA ALA A 243 -24.50 -0.78 -35.52
C ALA A 243 -23.41 -1.64 -36.16
N LEU A 244 -22.35 -1.94 -35.41
CA LEU A 244 -21.16 -2.63 -35.91
C LEU A 244 -21.43 -4.10 -36.19
N PHE A 245 -22.15 -4.80 -35.32
CA PHE A 245 -22.28 -6.26 -35.40
C PHE A 245 -23.61 -6.70 -36.02
N GLN A 246 -24.72 -6.02 -35.71
CA GLN A 246 -26.04 -6.41 -36.19
C GLN A 246 -26.43 -5.69 -37.49
N GLN A 247 -26.22 -4.37 -37.58
CA GLN A 247 -26.52 -3.61 -38.81
C GLN A 247 -25.39 -3.69 -39.83
N ARG A 248 -24.15 -3.84 -39.35
CA ARG A 248 -22.92 -3.79 -40.15
C ARG A 248 -22.82 -2.51 -40.97
N ASP A 249 -23.20 -1.40 -40.35
CA ASP A 249 -23.32 -0.08 -40.96
C ASP A 249 -22.63 0.96 -40.08
N LEU A 250 -21.89 1.87 -40.72
CA LEU A 250 -21.15 2.96 -40.07
C LEU A 250 -21.85 4.31 -40.24
N ASP A 251 -22.91 4.37 -41.04
CA ASP A 251 -23.63 5.60 -41.33
C ASP A 251 -24.18 6.24 -40.05
N GLY A 252 -23.83 7.51 -39.84
CA GLY A 252 -24.28 8.29 -38.69
C GLY A 252 -23.65 7.91 -37.34
N LEU A 253 -22.61 7.05 -37.31
CA LEU A 253 -21.96 6.67 -36.04
C LEU A 253 -20.95 7.70 -35.52
N ALA A 254 -20.35 8.52 -36.38
CA ALA A 254 -19.36 9.54 -35.97
C ALA A 254 -19.84 10.45 -34.80
N PRO A 255 -21.06 11.05 -34.82
CA PRO A 255 -21.53 11.82 -33.68
C PRO A 255 -21.75 10.98 -32.41
N LEU A 256 -22.06 9.69 -32.54
CA LEU A 256 -22.25 8.80 -31.39
C LEU A 256 -20.91 8.43 -30.73
N THR A 257 -19.87 8.18 -31.52
CA THR A 257 -18.51 7.92 -31.02
C THR A 257 -17.88 9.16 -30.38
N GLN A 258 -18.10 10.35 -30.95
CA GLN A 258 -17.66 11.63 -30.37
C GLN A 258 -18.31 11.88 -29.00
N ARG A 259 -19.61 11.58 -28.89
CA ARG A 259 -20.32 11.63 -27.61
C ARG A 259 -19.75 10.62 -26.62
N LEU A 260 -19.54 9.37 -27.04
CA LEU A 260 -18.95 8.35 -26.17
C LEU A 260 -17.56 8.77 -25.67
N LEU A 261 -16.71 9.34 -26.54
CA LEU A 261 -15.39 9.85 -26.16
C LEU A 261 -15.48 10.98 -25.11
N THR A 262 -16.46 11.87 -25.28
CA THR A 262 -16.77 12.95 -24.32
C THR A 262 -17.22 12.36 -22.97
N ASP A 263 -18.11 11.36 -23.01
CA ASP A 263 -18.65 10.73 -21.81
C ASP A 263 -17.56 9.96 -21.05
N VAL A 264 -16.69 9.19 -21.71
CA VAL A 264 -15.57 8.50 -21.03
C VAL A 264 -14.49 9.45 -20.52
N THR A 265 -14.32 10.62 -21.15
CA THR A 265 -13.45 11.69 -20.64
C THR A 265 -14.05 12.32 -19.38
N THR A 266 -15.36 12.56 -19.38
CA THR A 266 -16.11 13.03 -18.21
C THR A 266 -16.07 12.00 -17.08
N LEU A 267 -16.16 10.71 -17.41
CA LEU A 267 -16.05 9.60 -16.46
C LEU A 267 -14.73 9.66 -15.70
N LYS A 268 -13.61 9.83 -16.42
CA LYS A 268 -12.29 10.01 -15.79
C LYS A 268 -12.29 11.16 -14.80
N GLN A 269 -12.83 12.31 -15.19
CA GLN A 269 -12.86 13.50 -14.33
C GLN A 269 -13.67 13.25 -13.06
N GLN A 270 -14.86 12.67 -13.19
CA GLN A 270 -15.74 12.41 -12.05
C GLN A 270 -15.18 11.33 -11.11
N LEU A 271 -14.62 10.24 -11.66
CA LEU A 271 -13.98 9.18 -10.87
C LEU A 271 -12.81 9.71 -10.04
N LEU A 272 -12.05 10.68 -10.56
CA LEU A 272 -10.93 11.29 -9.83
C LEU A 272 -11.35 12.43 -8.91
N ALA A 273 -12.51 13.06 -9.14
CA ALA A 273 -13.04 14.10 -8.28
C ALA A 273 -13.74 13.54 -7.03
N GLN A 274 -14.38 12.37 -7.14
CA GLN A 274 -15.13 11.77 -6.05
C GLN A 274 -14.26 10.90 -5.15
N SER A 275 -14.43 11.06 -3.84
CA SER A 275 -13.82 10.16 -2.86
C SER A 275 -14.54 8.82 -2.83
N LEU A 276 -13.76 7.74 -2.77
CA LEU A 276 -14.24 6.40 -2.47
C LEU A 276 -14.08 6.16 -0.97
N LEU A 277 -15.16 5.81 -0.28
CA LEU A 277 -15.07 5.37 1.12
C LEU A 277 -14.44 3.96 1.17
N PRO A 278 -13.70 3.60 2.24
CA PRO A 278 -13.07 2.28 2.33
C PRO A 278 -14.02 1.09 2.10
N GLU A 279 -15.20 1.11 2.71
CA GLU A 279 -16.25 0.09 2.56
C GLU A 279 -16.81 0.00 1.14
N GLN A 280 -16.59 1.03 0.33
CA GLN A 280 -17.00 1.04 -1.07
C GLN A 280 -16.00 0.32 -1.97
N LEU A 281 -14.75 0.09 -1.53
CA LEU A 281 -13.73 -0.54 -2.35
C LEU A 281 -14.08 -2.00 -2.69
N VAL A 282 -14.58 -2.74 -1.70
CA VAL A 282 -14.99 -4.13 -1.85
C VAL A 282 -16.42 -4.23 -2.39
N SER A 283 -17.36 -3.44 -1.84
CA SER A 283 -18.77 -3.57 -2.21
C SER A 283 -19.05 -3.26 -3.69
N ILE A 284 -18.27 -2.38 -4.34
CA ILE A 284 -18.44 -2.14 -5.79
C ILE A 284 -18.12 -3.39 -6.63
N VAL A 285 -17.07 -4.13 -6.30
CA VAL A 285 -16.68 -5.33 -7.04
C VAL A 285 -17.58 -6.51 -6.69
N VAL A 286 -18.01 -6.62 -5.43
CA VAL A 286 -19.01 -7.62 -5.01
C VAL A 286 -20.32 -7.45 -5.75
N ARG A 287 -20.87 -6.22 -5.83
CA ARG A 287 -22.11 -5.96 -6.56
C ARG A 287 -21.99 -6.39 -8.02
N ASN A 288 -20.89 -6.04 -8.67
CA ASN A 288 -20.65 -6.41 -10.06
C ASN A 288 -20.53 -7.94 -10.25
N LEU A 289 -19.81 -8.64 -9.37
CA LEU A 289 -19.72 -10.11 -9.39
C LEU A 289 -21.09 -10.80 -9.14
N ASN A 290 -21.90 -10.25 -8.24
CA ASN A 290 -23.26 -10.72 -8.02
C ASN A 290 -24.13 -10.48 -9.27
N SER A 291 -24.03 -9.34 -9.95
CA SER A 291 -24.73 -9.11 -11.22
C SER A 291 -24.33 -10.13 -12.30
N ILE A 292 -23.05 -10.49 -12.39
CA ILE A 292 -22.59 -11.58 -13.27
C ILE A 292 -23.26 -12.90 -12.87
N GLY A 293 -23.22 -13.23 -11.58
CA GLY A 293 -23.78 -14.48 -11.04
C GLY A 293 -25.30 -14.61 -11.17
N ASP A 294 -26.02 -13.53 -10.97
CA ASP A 294 -27.49 -13.54 -10.89
C ASP A 294 -28.14 -13.42 -12.26
N VAL A 295 -27.54 -12.64 -13.16
CA VAL A 295 -28.19 -12.26 -14.42
C VAL A 295 -27.28 -12.52 -15.62
N HIS A 296 -26.12 -11.87 -15.69
CA HIS A 296 -25.40 -11.75 -16.95
C HIS A 296 -24.81 -13.07 -17.46
N ALA A 297 -24.29 -13.92 -16.57
CA ALA A 297 -23.73 -15.20 -16.98
C ALA A 297 -24.81 -16.17 -17.52
N SER A 298 -26.05 -16.10 -17.03
CA SER A 298 -27.10 -16.99 -17.54
C SER A 298 -27.62 -16.51 -18.90
N SER A 299 -27.81 -15.19 -19.02
CA SER A 299 -28.50 -14.56 -20.15
C SER A 299 -27.59 -14.27 -21.34
N GLY A 300 -26.32 -13.88 -21.11
CA GLY A 300 -25.48 -13.28 -22.15
C GLY A 300 -26.06 -11.97 -22.66
N GLU A 301 -26.76 -11.24 -21.79
CA GLU A 301 -27.53 -10.07 -22.21
C GLU A 301 -26.69 -8.81 -22.36
N GLU A 302 -25.43 -8.82 -21.92
CA GLU A 302 -24.60 -7.63 -21.92
C GLU A 302 -24.16 -7.32 -23.35
N GLU A 303 -23.64 -8.31 -24.08
CA GLU A 303 -23.12 -8.13 -25.43
C GLU A 303 -23.98 -8.88 -26.47
N ARG A 304 -25.24 -8.43 -26.63
CA ARG A 304 -26.27 -9.16 -27.41
C ARG A 304 -25.99 -9.28 -28.90
N TYR A 305 -25.12 -8.45 -29.45
CA TYR A 305 -24.86 -8.41 -30.89
C TYR A 305 -23.44 -8.86 -31.22
N SER A 306 -22.47 -8.55 -30.36
CA SER A 306 -21.07 -8.97 -30.51
C SER A 306 -20.78 -10.32 -29.87
N HIS A 307 -21.65 -10.80 -28.98
CA HIS A 307 -21.53 -12.06 -28.23
C HIS A 307 -20.20 -12.17 -27.48
N SER A 308 -19.78 -11.05 -26.89
CA SER A 308 -18.42 -10.87 -26.36
C SER A 308 -18.34 -10.81 -24.83
N ASP A 309 -19.39 -11.25 -24.11
CA ASP A 309 -19.58 -11.14 -22.66
C ASP A 309 -18.38 -11.65 -21.85
N LEU A 310 -17.71 -12.72 -22.30
CA LEU A 310 -16.52 -13.28 -21.64
C LEU A 310 -15.38 -12.25 -21.47
N ASN A 311 -15.21 -11.34 -22.46
CA ASN A 311 -14.22 -10.27 -22.36
C ASN A 311 -14.56 -9.30 -21.22
N GLY A 312 -15.86 -8.99 -21.07
CA GLY A 312 -16.36 -8.16 -19.99
C GLY A 312 -16.17 -8.81 -18.63
N PHE A 313 -16.54 -10.09 -18.49
CA PHE A 313 -16.36 -10.82 -17.23
C PHE A 313 -14.89 -10.93 -16.82
N ALA A 314 -13.98 -11.16 -17.77
CA ALA A 314 -12.55 -11.17 -17.50
C ALA A 314 -12.03 -9.79 -17.05
N ALA A 315 -12.51 -8.71 -17.68
CA ALA A 315 -12.17 -7.35 -17.27
C ALA A 315 -12.73 -6.98 -15.90
N ASN A 316 -13.94 -7.43 -15.55
CA ASN A 316 -14.48 -7.26 -14.20
C ASN A 316 -13.65 -8.03 -13.15
N LEU A 317 -13.20 -9.24 -13.47
CA LEU A 317 -12.30 -10.01 -12.63
C LEU A 317 -10.95 -9.31 -12.41
N ASP A 318 -10.40 -8.63 -13.42
CA ASP A 318 -9.18 -7.81 -13.27
C ASP A 318 -9.38 -6.70 -12.22
N ALA A 319 -10.55 -6.04 -12.21
CA ALA A 319 -10.88 -5.02 -11.22
C ALA A 319 -10.98 -5.62 -9.80
N ALA A 320 -11.65 -6.77 -9.65
CA ALA A 320 -11.72 -7.49 -8.38
C ALA A 320 -10.32 -7.89 -7.87
N ARG A 321 -9.46 -8.41 -8.75
CA ARG A 321 -8.07 -8.77 -8.44
C ARG A 321 -7.29 -7.56 -7.94
N LYS A 322 -7.45 -6.39 -8.58
CA LYS A 322 -6.77 -5.17 -8.14
C LYS A 322 -7.20 -4.75 -6.73
N VAL A 323 -8.51 -4.79 -6.43
CA VAL A 323 -9.01 -4.46 -5.08
C VAL A 323 -8.40 -5.40 -4.02
N VAL A 324 -8.35 -6.71 -4.30
CA VAL A 324 -7.75 -7.69 -3.38
C VAL A 324 -6.26 -7.42 -3.19
N GLU A 325 -5.52 -7.13 -4.26
CA GLU A 325 -4.09 -6.79 -4.19
C GLU A 325 -3.84 -5.59 -3.27
N LEU A 326 -4.64 -4.54 -3.39
CA LEU A 326 -4.51 -3.32 -2.58
C LEU A 326 -4.82 -3.55 -1.09
N LEU A 327 -5.75 -4.45 -0.78
CA LEU A 327 -6.13 -4.76 0.59
C LEU A 327 -5.32 -5.90 1.21
N ARG A 328 -4.55 -6.65 0.41
CA ARG A 328 -3.76 -7.80 0.88
C ARG A 328 -2.82 -7.44 2.04
N PRO A 329 -2.07 -6.32 2.05
CA PRO A 329 -1.21 -5.99 3.19
C PRO A 329 -1.98 -5.83 4.51
N LEU A 330 -3.21 -5.28 4.45
CA LEU A 330 -4.07 -5.13 5.63
C LEU A 330 -4.61 -6.49 6.07
N LEU A 331 -5.10 -7.30 5.12
CA LEU A 331 -5.61 -8.65 5.36
C LEU A 331 -4.53 -9.58 5.93
N SER A 332 -3.31 -9.54 5.41
CA SER A 332 -2.20 -10.37 5.93
C SER A 332 -1.92 -10.11 7.41
N LYS A 333 -2.16 -8.88 7.89
CA LYS A 333 -1.93 -8.50 9.27
C LYS A 333 -3.08 -8.89 10.19
N SER A 334 -4.32 -8.53 9.82
CA SER A 334 -5.48 -8.66 10.72
C SER A 334 -6.39 -9.85 10.42
N ALA A 335 -6.28 -10.49 9.24
CA ALA A 335 -7.21 -11.50 8.76
C ALA A 335 -6.60 -12.48 7.74
N ALA A 336 -5.38 -12.98 8.01
CA ALA A 336 -4.60 -13.80 7.07
C ALA A 336 -5.35 -15.04 6.57
N ASP A 337 -6.20 -15.65 7.41
CA ASP A 337 -6.98 -16.85 7.09
C ASP A 337 -8.03 -16.64 5.99
N LEU A 338 -8.35 -15.39 5.64
CA LEU A 338 -9.24 -15.09 4.51
C LEU A 338 -8.53 -15.19 3.17
N LEU A 339 -7.22 -14.90 3.12
CA LEU A 339 -6.47 -14.83 1.86
C LEU A 339 -6.53 -16.13 1.06
N PRO A 340 -6.33 -17.34 1.63
CA PRO A 340 -6.44 -18.58 0.87
C PRO A 340 -7.81 -18.79 0.24
N LYS A 341 -8.89 -18.36 0.90
CA LYS A 341 -10.27 -18.48 0.38
C LYS A 341 -10.49 -17.54 -0.80
N ILE A 342 -10.04 -16.29 -0.66
CA ILE A 342 -10.12 -15.28 -1.72
C ILE A 342 -9.27 -15.71 -2.94
N ASP A 343 -8.04 -16.16 -2.70
CA ASP A 343 -7.11 -16.59 -3.75
C ASP A 343 -7.64 -17.81 -4.51
N SER A 344 -8.21 -18.77 -3.79
CA SER A 344 -8.85 -19.94 -4.40
C SER A 344 -10.05 -19.54 -5.26
N ALA A 345 -10.92 -18.64 -4.77
CA ALA A 345 -12.09 -18.19 -5.53
C ALA A 345 -11.71 -17.37 -6.77
N LEU A 346 -10.73 -16.46 -6.65
CA LEU A 346 -10.16 -15.71 -7.77
C LEU A 346 -9.60 -16.66 -8.84
N ALA A 347 -8.76 -17.61 -8.43
CA ALA A 347 -8.15 -18.58 -9.34
C ALA A 347 -9.21 -19.48 -10.00
N ALA A 348 -10.25 -19.87 -9.27
CA ALA A 348 -11.31 -20.71 -9.80
C ALA A 348 -12.12 -20.01 -10.91
N LEU A 349 -12.47 -18.74 -10.72
CA LEU A 349 -13.17 -17.95 -11.75
C LEU A 349 -12.24 -17.63 -12.93
N ASP A 350 -10.99 -17.25 -12.67
CA ASP A 350 -9.99 -16.99 -13.70
C ASP A 350 -9.76 -18.22 -14.60
N ALA A 351 -9.58 -19.39 -13.99
CA ALA A 351 -9.42 -20.65 -14.72
C ALA A 351 -10.66 -21.01 -15.55
N GLN A 352 -11.87 -20.79 -15.00
CA GLN A 352 -13.11 -21.00 -15.75
C GLN A 352 -13.17 -20.12 -16.99
N LEU A 353 -12.90 -18.82 -16.85
CA LEU A 353 -12.91 -17.89 -17.97
C LEU A 353 -11.82 -18.24 -18.99
N ASN A 354 -10.58 -18.45 -18.55
CA ASN A 354 -9.46 -18.80 -19.41
C ASN A 354 -9.69 -20.12 -20.19
N GLY A 355 -10.51 -21.04 -19.67
CA GLY A 355 -10.91 -22.24 -20.39
C GLY A 355 -11.71 -21.99 -21.68
N PHE A 356 -12.24 -20.78 -21.88
CA PHE A 356 -12.96 -20.39 -23.10
C PHE A 356 -12.10 -19.63 -24.11
N LYS A 357 -10.78 -19.52 -23.89
CA LYS A 357 -9.88 -18.90 -24.88
C LYS A 357 -9.60 -19.82 -26.05
N VAL A 358 -9.65 -19.26 -27.25
CA VAL A 358 -9.30 -19.87 -28.54
C VAL A 358 -8.32 -18.91 -29.22
N ASN A 359 -7.07 -19.35 -29.45
CA ASN A 359 -6.01 -18.54 -30.05
C ASN A 359 -5.81 -17.18 -29.34
N ASP A 360 -5.69 -17.21 -28.01
CA ASP A 360 -5.52 -16.04 -27.12
C ASP A 360 -6.69 -15.04 -27.05
N ALA A 361 -7.80 -15.29 -27.77
CA ALA A 361 -9.04 -14.52 -27.68
C ALA A 361 -10.16 -15.34 -27.01
N TYR A 362 -11.15 -14.69 -26.39
CA TYR A 362 -12.31 -15.40 -25.86
C TYR A 362 -13.25 -15.85 -26.99
N ALA A 363 -13.79 -17.07 -26.87
CA ALA A 363 -14.82 -17.56 -27.79
C ALA A 363 -16.11 -16.72 -27.72
N SER A 364 -16.94 -16.79 -28.76
CA SER A 364 -18.29 -16.20 -28.73
C SER A 364 -19.12 -16.82 -27.60
N TYR A 365 -19.93 -15.99 -26.94
CA TYR A 365 -20.80 -16.43 -25.86
C TYR A 365 -21.86 -17.46 -26.28
N ASP A 366 -22.18 -17.52 -27.57
CA ASP A 366 -23.08 -18.53 -28.14
C ASP A 366 -22.49 -19.94 -28.06
N SER A 367 -21.16 -20.06 -28.03
CA SER A 367 -20.48 -21.35 -27.86
C SER A 367 -20.48 -21.84 -26.40
N VAL A 368 -20.84 -20.98 -25.45
CA VAL A 368 -20.86 -21.30 -24.02
C VAL A 368 -22.19 -21.94 -23.65
N SER A 369 -22.17 -23.24 -23.34
CA SER A 369 -23.36 -24.01 -22.97
C SER A 369 -24.03 -23.50 -21.68
N ALA A 370 -25.31 -23.81 -21.48
CA ALA A 370 -26.05 -23.43 -20.27
C ALA A 370 -25.37 -23.93 -18.97
N GLU A 371 -24.76 -25.11 -19.00
CA GLU A 371 -24.01 -25.64 -17.85
C GLU A 371 -22.73 -24.84 -17.59
N GLN A 372 -21.99 -24.49 -18.63
CA GLN A 372 -20.80 -23.64 -18.50
C GLN A 372 -21.16 -22.22 -18.02
N ARG A 373 -22.27 -21.66 -18.49
CA ARG A 373 -22.84 -20.39 -18.02
C ARG A 373 -23.18 -20.44 -16.53
N LYS A 374 -23.81 -21.52 -16.07
CA LYS A 374 -24.06 -21.78 -14.66
C LYS A 374 -22.75 -21.87 -13.85
N GLN A 375 -21.72 -22.52 -14.37
CA GLN A 375 -20.42 -22.60 -13.69
C GLN A 375 -19.72 -21.23 -13.57
N ILE A 376 -19.82 -20.36 -14.58
CA ILE A 376 -19.34 -18.97 -14.48
C ILE A 376 -20.12 -18.26 -13.37
N ALA A 377 -21.45 -18.38 -13.37
CA ALA A 377 -22.31 -17.75 -12.37
C ALA A 377 -21.97 -18.19 -10.94
N ASP A 378 -21.88 -19.50 -10.71
CA ASP A 378 -21.61 -20.07 -9.39
C ASP A 378 -20.21 -19.65 -8.87
N LYS A 379 -19.21 -19.57 -9.76
CA LYS A 379 -17.85 -19.11 -9.40
C LYS A 379 -17.80 -17.60 -9.14
N ALA A 380 -18.54 -16.80 -9.90
CA ALA A 380 -18.67 -15.36 -9.63
C ALA A 380 -19.31 -15.11 -8.24
N LYS A 381 -20.37 -15.85 -7.89
CA LYS A 381 -21.00 -15.80 -6.56
C LYS A 381 -20.06 -16.28 -5.45
N ALA A 382 -19.30 -17.34 -5.69
CA ALA A 382 -18.32 -17.82 -4.72
C ALA A 382 -17.22 -16.78 -4.45
N LEU A 383 -16.76 -16.09 -5.49
CA LEU A 383 -15.83 -14.98 -5.33
C LEU A 383 -16.48 -13.80 -4.58
N ALA A 384 -17.69 -13.38 -4.97
CA ALA A 384 -18.42 -12.32 -4.27
C ALA A 384 -18.55 -12.62 -2.77
N ALA A 385 -18.98 -13.84 -2.40
CA ALA A 385 -19.11 -14.28 -1.02
C ALA A 385 -17.76 -14.32 -0.26
N ALA A 386 -16.67 -14.67 -0.94
CA ALA A 386 -15.33 -14.62 -0.33
C ALA A 386 -14.89 -13.17 -0.06
N LEU A 387 -15.20 -12.24 -0.98
CA LEU A 387 -14.88 -10.82 -0.84
C LEU A 387 -15.76 -10.13 0.21
N ASP A 388 -17.02 -10.53 0.39
CA ASP A 388 -17.90 -10.03 1.46
C ASP A 388 -17.32 -10.24 2.88
N GLY A 389 -16.41 -11.20 3.03
CA GLY A 389 -15.69 -11.41 4.29
C GLY A 389 -14.65 -10.32 4.62
N ILE A 390 -14.25 -9.48 3.66
CA ILE A 390 -13.18 -8.48 3.84
C ILE A 390 -13.63 -7.35 4.76
N ASP A 391 -14.77 -6.73 4.48
CA ASP A 391 -15.22 -5.56 5.25
C ASP A 391 -15.41 -5.86 6.75
N PRO A 392 -16.07 -6.98 7.16
CA PRO A 392 -16.16 -7.35 8.57
C PRO A 392 -14.79 -7.59 9.22
N ALA A 393 -13.87 -8.20 8.48
CA ALA A 393 -12.54 -8.56 8.97
C ALA A 393 -11.62 -7.35 9.12
N LEU A 394 -11.80 -6.34 8.28
CA LEU A 394 -11.08 -5.07 8.36
C LEU A 394 -11.82 -4.01 9.20
N GLY A 395 -13.01 -4.32 9.72
CA GLY A 395 -13.76 -3.43 10.61
C GLY A 395 -14.54 -2.32 9.92
N LEU A 396 -14.91 -2.51 8.66
CA LEU A 396 -15.60 -1.52 7.83
C LEU A 396 -17.14 -1.61 7.91
N CYS A 397 -17.70 -2.65 8.54
CA CYS A 397 -19.15 -2.77 8.72
C CYS A 397 -19.67 -1.91 9.88
N GLY A 398 -20.72 -1.12 9.63
CA GLY A 398 -21.45 -0.36 10.65
C GLY A 398 -20.93 1.06 10.93
N LEU A 399 -20.22 1.65 9.97
CA LEU A 399 -19.77 3.05 9.99
C LEU A 399 -20.88 4.01 9.53
#